data_AF-A0A7G7SX37-F1
#
_entry.id   AF-A0A7G7SX37-F1
#
_cell.length_a   1.000
_cell.length_b   1.000
_cell.length_c   1.000
_cell.angle_alpha   90.00
_cell.angle_beta   90.00
_cell.angle_gamma   90.00
#
_symmetry.space_group_name_H-M   'P 1'
#
loop_
_entity.id
_entity.type
_entity.pdbx_description
1 polymer ?
#
loop_
_entity_poly.entity_id
_entity_poly.type
_entity_poly.pdbx_seq_one_letter_code
_entity_poly.pdbx_strand_id
1 'polypeptide(L)'
;MRPTSPSVRWIALAACALAVAGGVLLALRAHRQAGPTSGAVTAPARMPVAAAFHVAPLPDDAAGKRIATLLHSDAAFARDVAFLLAASVRERCAPAHAGELAKMANRARLPVLAATSAVTAREQDLDQPIYQAIQRIAAAAPCGRALDLAATGLPLQLDPERYSAAFPDSYYQPTLDAVPHEYAGQPLGARAAQECQSIAYAVLPLGRNGWQCRALWASTRPRIVKACEQARSESGQGAGEAIPPEVANRLTPVVAGMLDKLPESCR
;
A
#
# COMPACT_ATOMS: atom_id res chain seq x y z
N MET A 1 55.31 0.66 -71.94
CA MET A 1 54.85 -0.75 -72.07
C MET A 1 53.87 -1.03 -70.94
N ARG A 2 52.78 -1.75 -71.28
CA ARG A 2 51.69 -2.32 -70.43
C ARG A 2 52.17 -3.04 -69.15
N PRO A 3 51.28 -3.60 -68.28
CA PRO A 3 50.09 -3.07 -67.58
C PRO A 3 50.02 -3.64 -66.12
N THR A 4 48.85 -3.57 -65.45
CA THR A 4 48.28 -4.38 -64.32
C THR A 4 47.68 -3.48 -63.22
N SER A 5 46.55 -3.74 -62.55
CA SER A 5 45.38 -4.62 -62.73
C SER A 5 44.32 -4.11 -61.72
N PRO A 6 43.02 -4.05 -62.04
CA PRO A 6 41.97 -3.52 -61.14
C PRO A 6 41.50 -4.50 -60.03
N SER A 7 42.24 -5.58 -59.76
CA SER A 7 41.71 -6.75 -59.03
C SER A 7 41.87 -6.73 -57.51
N VAL A 8 42.48 -5.70 -56.91
CA VAL A 8 42.81 -5.71 -55.47
C VAL A 8 41.73 -5.02 -54.60
N ARG A 9 40.92 -4.12 -55.17
CA ARG A 9 39.93 -3.34 -54.39
C ARG A 9 38.65 -4.12 -54.04
N TRP A 10 38.30 -5.16 -54.79
CA TRP A 10 37.09 -5.95 -54.54
C TRP A 10 37.27 -7.03 -53.46
N ILE A 11 38.51 -7.48 -53.22
CA ILE A 11 38.79 -8.53 -52.23
C ILE A 11 38.69 -7.99 -50.79
N ALA A 12 39.02 -6.71 -50.57
CA ALA A 12 38.93 -6.09 -49.24
C ALA A 12 37.49 -5.85 -48.77
N LEU A 13 36.54 -5.63 -49.68
CA LEU A 13 35.13 -5.42 -49.34
C LEU A 13 34.39 -6.72 -49.03
N ALA A 14 34.81 -7.86 -49.60
CA ALA A 14 34.23 -9.17 -49.30
C ALA A 14 34.63 -9.69 -47.91
N ALA A 15 35.81 -9.34 -47.40
CA ALA A 15 36.29 -9.78 -46.08
C ALA A 15 35.55 -9.10 -44.92
N CYS A 16 35.17 -7.83 -45.06
CA CYS A 16 34.40 -7.12 -44.01
C CYS A 16 32.95 -7.59 -43.89
N ALA A 17 32.32 -8.03 -44.99
CA ALA A 17 30.94 -8.51 -44.96
C ALA A 17 30.80 -9.89 -44.26
N LEU A 18 31.81 -10.75 -44.35
CA LEU A 18 31.83 -12.07 -43.70
C LEU A 18 32.06 -12.00 -42.18
N ALA A 19 32.78 -10.99 -41.68
CA ALA A 19 32.98 -10.79 -40.23
C ALA A 19 31.70 -10.31 -39.51
N VAL A 20 30.89 -9.47 -40.17
CA VAL A 20 29.62 -8.97 -39.59
C VAL A 20 28.53 -10.05 -39.61
N ALA A 21 28.44 -10.85 -40.68
CA ALA A 21 27.49 -11.96 -40.76
C ALA A 21 27.80 -13.10 -39.77
N GLY A 22 29.09 -13.38 -39.53
CA GLY A 22 29.53 -14.38 -38.54
C GLY A 22 29.22 -14.00 -37.09
N GLY A 23 29.38 -12.72 -36.74
CA GLY A 23 29.06 -12.21 -35.40
C GLY A 23 27.56 -12.25 -35.07
N VAL A 24 26.70 -11.94 -36.05
CA VAL A 24 25.24 -11.96 -35.88
C VAL A 24 24.69 -13.39 -35.77
N LEU A 25 25.28 -14.36 -36.49
CA LEU A 25 24.88 -15.78 -36.39
C LEU A 25 25.34 -16.44 -35.07
N LEU A 26 26.47 -16.02 -34.49
CA LEU A 26 26.89 -16.47 -33.15
C LEU A 26 26.05 -15.84 -32.04
N ALA A 27 25.68 -14.56 -32.16
CA ALA A 27 24.79 -13.89 -31.19
C ALA A 27 23.36 -14.48 -31.21
N LEU A 28 22.83 -14.83 -32.39
CA LEU A 28 21.51 -15.46 -32.53
C LEU A 28 21.48 -16.92 -32.05
N ARG A 29 22.59 -17.66 -32.16
CA ARG A 29 22.70 -19.00 -31.55
C ARG A 29 22.86 -18.95 -30.04
N ALA A 30 23.58 -17.97 -29.49
CA ALA A 30 23.65 -17.73 -28.05
C ALA A 30 22.27 -17.36 -27.47
N HIS A 31 21.45 -16.60 -28.20
CA HIS A 31 20.09 -16.27 -27.77
C HIS A 31 19.09 -17.45 -27.86
N ARG A 32 19.31 -18.42 -28.76
CA ARG A 32 18.45 -19.61 -28.90
C ARG A 32 18.83 -20.78 -28.00
N GLN A 33 20.04 -20.79 -27.43
CA GLN A 33 20.44 -21.80 -26.44
C GLN A 33 20.19 -21.39 -24.98
N ALA A 34 19.69 -20.17 -24.74
CA ALA A 34 19.02 -19.81 -23.50
C ALA A 34 17.59 -20.39 -23.46
N GLY A 35 17.48 -21.71 -23.58
CA GLY A 35 16.34 -22.41 -22.98
C GLY A 35 16.37 -22.17 -21.48
N PRO A 36 15.21 -22.19 -20.79
CA PRO A 36 15.17 -21.97 -19.35
C PRO A 36 15.97 -23.08 -18.69
N THR A 37 17.22 -22.80 -18.34
CA THR A 37 17.83 -23.51 -17.23
C THR A 37 16.87 -23.29 -16.09
N SER A 38 16.22 -24.36 -15.64
CA SER A 38 15.72 -24.48 -14.28
C SER A 38 16.91 -24.22 -13.35
N GLY A 39 17.27 -22.95 -13.20
CA GLY A 39 17.83 -22.45 -11.98
C GLY A 39 16.78 -22.85 -10.97
N ALA A 40 17.13 -23.83 -10.15
CA ALA A 40 16.51 -23.98 -8.87
C ALA A 40 16.49 -22.56 -8.31
N VAL A 41 15.31 -21.93 -8.36
CA VAL A 41 15.03 -20.78 -7.54
C VAL A 41 15.28 -21.35 -6.17
N THR A 42 16.47 -21.07 -5.62
CA THR A 42 16.68 -21.20 -4.20
C THR A 42 15.64 -20.26 -3.64
N ALA A 43 14.47 -20.85 -3.29
CA ALA A 43 13.45 -20.14 -2.56
C ALA A 43 14.21 -19.42 -1.46
N PRO A 44 14.07 -18.09 -1.31
CA PRO A 44 14.73 -17.40 -0.21
C PRO A 44 14.39 -18.23 1.00
N ALA A 45 15.44 -18.74 1.70
CA ALA A 45 15.26 -19.57 2.86
C ALA A 45 14.18 -18.88 3.69
N ARG A 46 13.00 -19.52 3.83
CA ARG A 46 11.91 -18.96 4.61
C ARG A 46 12.53 -18.72 5.98
N MET A 47 12.92 -17.49 6.26
CA MET A 47 13.27 -17.10 7.61
C MET A 47 12.06 -17.55 8.44
N PRO A 48 12.27 -18.26 9.56
CA PRO A 48 11.17 -18.68 10.39
C PRO A 48 10.34 -17.43 10.67
N VAL A 49 9.10 -17.43 10.19
CA VAL A 49 8.17 -16.35 10.48
C VAL A 49 8.13 -16.31 11.99
N ALA A 50 8.67 -15.24 12.58
CA ALA A 50 8.67 -15.09 14.02
C ALA A 50 7.22 -15.29 14.48
N ALA A 51 7.01 -16.22 15.41
CA ALA A 51 5.68 -16.51 15.91
C ALA A 51 5.01 -15.21 16.36
N ALA A 52 3.69 -15.11 16.20
CA ALA A 52 2.94 -13.97 16.68
C ALA A 52 3.23 -13.73 18.16
N PHE A 53 3.26 -12.47 18.58
CA PHE A 53 3.21 -12.14 19.99
C PHE A 53 1.78 -12.31 20.48
N HIS A 54 1.55 -13.28 21.36
CA HIS A 54 0.24 -13.49 21.97
C HIS A 54 -0.07 -12.34 22.91
N VAL A 55 -1.13 -11.60 22.61
CA VAL A 55 -1.60 -10.52 23.45
C VAL A 55 -2.41 -11.10 24.60
N ALA A 56 -2.14 -10.62 25.81
CA ALA A 56 -2.89 -11.04 26.99
C ALA A 56 -4.38 -10.69 26.83
N PRO A 57 -5.29 -11.50 27.42
CA PRO A 57 -6.72 -11.17 27.45
C PRO A 57 -6.98 -9.79 28.06
N LEU A 58 -8.11 -9.19 27.70
CA LEU A 58 -8.62 -8.02 28.41
C LEU A 58 -8.93 -8.39 29.88
N PRO A 59 -8.91 -7.42 30.81
CA PRO A 59 -9.26 -7.68 32.21
C PRO A 59 -10.63 -8.37 32.33
N ASP A 60 -10.75 -9.32 33.26
CA ASP A 60 -12.00 -10.05 33.53
C ASP A 60 -12.98 -9.22 34.37
N ASP A 61 -13.12 -7.94 34.04
CA ASP A 61 -14.08 -7.00 34.63
C ASP A 61 -15.20 -6.66 33.63
N ALA A 62 -16.18 -5.87 34.08
CA ALA A 62 -17.32 -5.49 33.25
C ALA A 62 -16.92 -4.69 32.00
N ALA A 63 -15.90 -3.82 32.11
CA ALA A 63 -15.43 -3.00 31.00
C ALA A 63 -14.68 -3.87 29.97
N GLY A 64 -13.78 -4.75 30.42
CA GLY A 64 -13.04 -5.68 29.55
C GLY A 64 -13.98 -6.61 28.79
N LYS A 65 -15.03 -7.14 29.43
CA LYS A 65 -16.07 -7.95 28.76
C LYS A 65 -16.85 -7.17 27.70
N ARG A 66 -17.23 -5.92 27.99
CA ARG A 66 -17.92 -5.04 27.02
C ARG A 66 -17.02 -4.69 25.84
N ILE A 67 -15.76 -4.34 26.09
CA ILE A 67 -14.78 -4.07 25.02
C ILE A 67 -14.58 -5.32 24.17
N ALA A 68 -14.39 -6.50 24.76
CA ALA A 68 -14.25 -7.75 24.01
C ALA A 68 -15.48 -8.04 23.14
N THR A 69 -16.67 -7.78 23.67
CA THR A 69 -17.93 -7.92 22.92
C THR A 69 -17.98 -6.95 21.74
N LEU A 70 -17.67 -5.66 21.96
CA LEU A 70 -17.63 -4.65 20.90
C LEU A 70 -16.62 -5.00 19.81
N LEU A 71 -15.43 -5.46 20.18
CA LEU A 71 -14.39 -5.91 19.25
C LEU A 71 -14.85 -7.08 18.37
N HIS A 72 -15.70 -7.96 18.92
CA HIS A 72 -16.24 -9.10 18.20
C HIS A 72 -17.43 -8.72 17.30
N SER A 73 -18.36 -7.91 17.82
CA SER A 73 -19.66 -7.67 17.18
C SER A 73 -19.71 -6.42 16.30
N ASP A 74 -18.85 -5.42 16.55
CA ASP A 74 -18.82 -4.17 15.79
C ASP A 74 -17.54 -4.09 14.94
N ALA A 75 -17.69 -4.38 13.65
CA ALA A 75 -16.58 -4.36 12.71
C ALA A 75 -15.98 -2.94 12.50
N ALA A 76 -16.75 -1.87 12.69
CA ALA A 76 -16.23 -0.51 12.57
C ALA A 76 -15.38 -0.15 13.78
N PHE A 77 -15.86 -0.50 14.98
CA PHE A 77 -15.08 -0.37 16.20
C PHE A 77 -13.78 -1.19 16.16
N ALA A 78 -13.85 -2.44 15.69
CA ALA A 78 -12.69 -3.30 15.51
C ALA A 78 -11.62 -2.69 14.57
N ARG A 79 -12.05 -2.04 13.47
CA ARG A 79 -11.14 -1.33 12.55
C ARG A 79 -10.47 -0.14 13.20
N ASP A 80 -11.21 0.67 13.94
CA ASP A 80 -10.65 1.82 14.67
C ASP A 80 -9.63 1.36 15.72
N VAL A 81 -9.92 0.28 16.46
CA VAL A 81 -8.97 -0.30 17.43
C VAL A 81 -7.74 -0.88 16.73
N ALA A 82 -7.90 -1.59 15.60
CA ALA A 82 -6.77 -2.10 14.83
C ALA A 82 -5.88 -0.97 14.30
N PHE A 83 -6.47 0.13 13.82
CA PHE A 83 -5.74 1.34 13.43
C PHE A 83 -4.97 1.92 14.62
N LEU A 84 -5.63 2.13 15.76
CA LEU A 84 -5.01 2.71 16.95
C LEU A 84 -3.86 1.85 17.49
N LEU A 85 -4.01 0.52 17.48
CA LEU A 85 -2.95 -0.41 17.86
C LEU A 85 -1.75 -0.32 16.91
N ALA A 86 -2.00 -0.38 15.59
CA ALA A 86 -0.93 -0.28 14.60
C ALA A 86 -0.19 1.06 14.68
N ALA A 87 -0.93 2.17 14.83
CA ALA A 87 -0.36 3.50 15.00
C ALA A 87 0.46 3.62 16.29
N SER A 88 -0.09 3.18 17.43
CA SER A 88 0.58 3.27 18.74
C SER A 88 1.85 2.42 18.80
N VAL A 89 1.82 1.19 18.26
CA VAL A 89 3.02 0.34 18.19
C VAL A 89 4.06 0.97 17.30
N ARG A 90 3.67 1.51 16.14
CA ARG A 90 4.59 2.13 15.19
C ARG A 90 5.22 3.41 15.74
N GLU A 91 4.45 4.27 16.40
CA GLU A 91 4.96 5.49 17.01
C GLU A 91 6.08 5.19 18.02
N ARG A 92 5.93 4.14 18.81
CA ARG A 92 6.96 3.69 19.76
C ARG A 92 8.16 3.01 19.07
N CYS A 93 7.90 2.16 18.08
CA CYS A 93 8.95 1.34 17.43
C CYS A 93 9.73 2.07 16.33
N ALA A 94 9.13 3.10 15.73
CA ALA A 94 9.69 3.88 14.64
C ALA A 94 9.24 5.35 14.77
N PRO A 95 9.73 6.08 15.79
CA PRO A 95 9.23 7.43 16.11
C PRO A 95 9.44 8.46 15.00
N ALA A 96 10.41 8.25 14.11
CA ALA A 96 10.60 9.08 12.91
C ALA A 96 9.38 9.06 11.95
N HIS A 97 8.52 8.04 12.09
CA HIS A 97 7.30 7.84 11.31
C HIS A 97 6.03 8.06 12.15
N ALA A 98 6.15 8.69 13.32
CA ALA A 98 5.02 9.03 14.17
C ALA A 98 4.02 9.92 13.42
N GLY A 99 2.72 9.65 13.58
CA GLY A 99 1.66 10.43 12.94
C GLY A 99 1.50 10.26 11.43
N GLU A 100 2.36 9.51 10.73
CA GLU A 100 2.22 9.30 9.27
C GLU A 100 0.90 8.59 8.91
N LEU A 101 0.49 7.58 9.68
CA LEU A 101 -0.80 6.91 9.48
C LEU A 101 -1.98 7.84 9.73
N ALA A 102 -1.91 8.71 10.75
CA ALA A 102 -2.95 9.70 11.03
C ALA A 102 -3.03 10.75 9.92
N LYS A 103 -1.88 11.24 9.43
CA LYS A 103 -1.81 12.15 8.27
C LYS A 103 -2.44 11.53 7.03
N MET A 104 -2.09 10.27 6.72
CA MET A 104 -2.68 9.54 5.61
C MET A 104 -4.19 9.33 5.80
N ALA A 105 -4.65 8.96 7.00
CA ALA A 105 -6.07 8.75 7.30
C ALA A 105 -6.89 10.02 7.06
N ASN A 106 -6.43 11.16 7.58
CA ASN A 106 -7.08 12.45 7.44
C ASN A 106 -7.17 12.87 5.98
N ARG A 107 -6.06 12.76 5.23
CA ARG A 107 -6.03 13.13 3.81
C ARG A 107 -6.89 12.21 2.94
N ALA A 108 -6.91 10.91 3.24
CA ALA A 108 -7.76 9.93 2.59
C ALA A 108 -9.24 9.98 3.06
N ARG A 109 -9.60 10.89 3.98
CA ARG A 109 -10.94 11.01 4.58
C ARG A 109 -11.47 9.67 5.12
N LEU A 110 -10.58 8.86 5.67
CA LEU A 110 -10.99 7.61 6.30
C LEU A 110 -11.79 7.93 7.58
N PRO A 111 -12.84 7.14 7.90
CA PRO A 111 -13.66 7.35 9.09
C PRO A 111 -12.97 6.83 10.36
N VAL A 112 -11.67 7.05 10.48
CA VAL A 112 -10.87 6.58 11.61
C VAL A 112 -11.36 7.27 12.88
N LEU A 113 -11.52 6.48 13.94
CA LEU A 113 -12.08 6.87 15.24
C LEU A 113 -13.57 7.20 15.22
N ALA A 114 -14.27 7.13 14.09
CA ALA A 114 -15.70 7.45 14.05
C ALA A 114 -16.53 6.47 14.89
N ALA A 115 -16.21 5.17 14.83
CA ALA A 115 -16.91 4.16 15.60
C ALA A 115 -16.47 4.19 17.07
N THR A 116 -15.17 4.35 17.35
CA THR A 116 -14.69 4.54 18.72
C THR A 116 -15.35 5.75 19.38
N SER A 117 -15.39 6.90 18.70
CA SER A 117 -16.05 8.11 19.22
C SER A 117 -17.55 7.91 19.44
N ALA A 118 -18.23 7.17 18.55
CA ALA A 118 -19.64 6.87 18.71
C ALA A 118 -19.90 5.93 19.91
N VAL A 119 -19.01 4.96 20.16
CA VAL A 119 -19.07 4.10 21.33
C VAL A 119 -18.85 4.92 22.60
N THR A 120 -17.79 5.73 22.67
CA THR A 120 -17.47 6.48 23.89
C THR A 120 -18.46 7.62 24.17
N ALA A 121 -19.13 8.15 23.15
CA ALA A 121 -20.24 9.08 23.33
C ALA A 121 -21.49 8.41 23.95
N ARG A 122 -21.77 7.14 23.59
CA ARG A 122 -22.91 6.37 24.11
C ARG A 122 -22.62 5.73 25.48
N GLU A 123 -21.39 5.28 25.67
CA GLU A 123 -20.91 4.52 26.82
C GLU A 123 -19.68 5.24 27.39
N GLN A 124 -19.90 6.38 28.04
CA GLN A 124 -18.82 7.24 28.55
C GLN A 124 -17.91 6.53 29.55
N ASP A 125 -18.42 5.52 30.26
CA ASP A 125 -17.65 4.69 31.18
C ASP A 125 -16.63 3.79 30.48
N LEU A 126 -16.74 3.59 29.16
CA LEU A 126 -15.78 2.85 28.35
C LEU A 126 -14.69 3.72 27.72
N ASP A 127 -14.80 5.06 27.74
CA ASP A 127 -13.84 5.95 27.10
C ASP A 127 -12.40 5.69 27.54
N GLN A 128 -12.14 5.85 28.84
CA GLN A 128 -10.82 5.62 29.41
C GLN A 128 -10.39 4.14 29.35
N PRO A 129 -11.24 3.14 29.68
CA PRO A 129 -10.89 1.73 29.53
C PRO A 129 -10.45 1.31 28.12
N ILE A 130 -11.08 1.84 27.07
CA ILE A 130 -10.71 1.53 25.68
C ILE A 130 -9.29 2.00 25.38
N TYR A 131 -8.99 3.28 25.64
CA TYR A 131 -7.66 3.82 25.37
C TYR A 131 -6.58 3.19 26.26
N GLN A 132 -6.90 2.88 27.52
CA GLN A 132 -5.98 2.16 28.41
C GLN A 132 -5.68 0.74 27.92
N ALA A 133 -6.67 0.02 27.39
CA ALA A 133 -6.44 -1.30 26.81
C ALA A 133 -5.50 -1.21 25.60
N ILE A 134 -5.75 -0.27 24.68
CA ILE A 134 -4.91 -0.03 23.50
C ILE A 134 -3.48 0.31 23.92
N GLN A 135 -3.30 1.25 24.85
CA GLN A 135 -1.99 1.67 25.35
C GLN A 135 -1.23 0.52 26.01
N ARG A 136 -1.90 -0.30 26.82
CA ARG A 136 -1.29 -1.46 27.48
C ARG A 136 -0.80 -2.49 26.47
N ILE A 137 -1.63 -2.82 25.48
CA ILE A 137 -1.27 -3.76 24.41
C ILE A 137 -0.11 -3.18 23.60
N ALA A 138 -0.20 -1.92 23.18
CA ALA A 138 0.85 -1.25 22.43
C ALA A 138 2.16 -1.19 23.21
N ALA A 139 2.13 -0.93 24.52
CA ALA A 139 3.32 -0.87 25.37
C ALA A 139 3.98 -2.24 25.61
N ALA A 140 3.21 -3.34 25.57
CA ALA A 140 3.72 -4.70 25.73
C ALA A 140 4.22 -5.32 24.42
N ALA A 141 3.71 -4.85 23.28
CA ALA A 141 4.05 -5.38 21.96
C ALA A 141 5.57 -5.31 21.68
N PRO A 142 6.20 -6.36 21.13
CA PRO A 142 7.54 -6.25 20.57
C PRO A 142 7.53 -5.59 19.19
N CYS A 143 8.57 -4.83 18.86
CA CYS A 143 8.75 -4.26 17.52
C CYS A 143 9.05 -5.36 16.49
N GLY A 144 8.59 -5.19 15.24
CA GLY A 144 8.84 -6.13 14.14
C GLY A 144 8.13 -7.48 14.26
N ARG A 145 7.12 -7.61 15.12
CA ARG A 145 6.34 -8.84 15.30
C ARG A 145 4.85 -8.57 15.16
N ALA A 146 4.16 -9.52 14.52
CA ALA A 146 2.70 -9.53 14.50
C ALA A 146 2.12 -9.81 15.88
N LEU A 147 0.97 -9.22 16.18
CA LEU A 147 0.20 -9.37 17.40
C LEU A 147 -0.93 -10.36 17.15
N ASP A 148 -1.04 -11.40 17.98
CA ASP A 148 -2.23 -12.26 18.01
C ASP A 148 -3.21 -11.71 19.05
N LEU A 149 -4.33 -11.15 18.55
CA LEU A 149 -5.35 -10.46 19.35
C LEU A 149 -6.55 -11.37 19.67
N ALA A 150 -6.52 -12.66 19.33
CA ALA A 150 -7.68 -13.53 19.49
C ALA A 150 -8.22 -13.57 20.93
N ALA A 151 -7.35 -13.48 21.93
CA ALA A 151 -7.71 -13.44 23.34
C ALA A 151 -8.39 -12.13 23.79
N THR A 152 -8.37 -11.06 22.99
CA THR A 152 -8.99 -9.76 23.33
C THR A 152 -10.42 -9.64 22.83
N GLY A 153 -10.97 -10.66 22.16
CA GLY A 153 -12.25 -10.58 21.45
C GLY A 153 -12.13 -10.05 20.01
N LEU A 154 -10.91 -9.72 19.55
CA LEU A 154 -10.61 -9.34 18.17
C LEU A 154 -9.84 -10.50 17.50
N PRO A 155 -10.51 -11.43 16.78
CA PRO A 155 -9.86 -12.60 16.17
C PRO A 155 -9.04 -12.21 14.94
N LEU A 156 -7.94 -11.51 15.19
CA LEU A 156 -7.08 -10.87 14.19
C LEU A 156 -5.62 -11.11 14.58
N GLN A 157 -4.81 -11.49 13.59
CA GLN A 157 -3.37 -11.34 13.68
C GLN A 157 -2.99 -10.01 13.02
N LEU A 158 -2.63 -9.01 13.83
CA LEU A 158 -2.27 -7.67 13.36
C LEU A 158 -0.76 -7.55 13.26
N ASP A 159 -0.23 -7.42 12.05
CA ASP A 159 1.17 -7.04 11.82
C ASP A 159 1.25 -5.51 11.60
N PRO A 160 1.78 -4.72 12.56
CA PRO A 160 1.80 -3.26 12.43
C PRO A 160 2.63 -2.76 11.24
N GLU A 161 3.66 -3.51 10.82
CA GLU A 161 4.49 -3.14 9.67
C GLU A 161 3.76 -3.39 8.37
N ARG A 162 3.16 -4.58 8.21
CA ARG A 162 2.34 -4.88 7.03
C ARG A 162 1.11 -4.02 6.95
N TYR A 163 0.44 -3.78 8.08
CA TYR A 163 -0.69 -2.87 8.17
C TYR A 163 -0.30 -1.49 7.63
N SER A 164 0.86 -0.96 8.03
CA SER A 164 1.34 0.34 7.56
C SER A 164 1.77 0.32 6.09
N ALA A 165 2.35 -0.79 5.63
CA ALA A 165 2.73 -0.97 4.24
C ALA A 165 1.50 -0.99 3.31
N ALA A 166 0.41 -1.63 3.75
CA ALA A 166 -0.84 -1.73 2.99
C ALA A 166 -1.84 -0.58 3.25
N PHE A 167 -1.53 0.36 4.15
CA PHE A 167 -2.39 1.52 4.44
C PHE A 167 -2.51 2.43 3.21
N PRO A 168 -3.66 3.07 2.91
CA PRO A 168 -4.93 3.11 3.65
C PRO A 168 -5.87 1.89 3.50
N ASP A 169 -5.58 0.94 2.61
CA ASP A 169 -6.48 -0.21 2.36
C ASP A 169 -6.59 -1.16 3.55
N SER A 170 -5.50 -1.28 4.31
CA SER A 170 -5.46 -2.05 5.56
C SER A 170 -6.43 -1.55 6.63
N TYR A 171 -6.92 -0.30 6.56
CA TYR A 171 -7.98 0.15 7.48
C TYR A 171 -9.24 -0.71 7.34
N TYR A 172 -9.61 -1.06 6.11
CA TYR A 172 -10.79 -1.90 5.85
C TYR A 172 -10.48 -3.40 5.89
N GLN A 173 -9.21 -3.77 5.66
CA GLN A 173 -8.74 -5.16 5.69
C GLN A 173 -7.43 -5.24 6.48
N PRO A 174 -7.47 -5.32 7.82
CA PRO A 174 -6.27 -5.24 8.67
C PRO A 174 -5.22 -6.33 8.42
N THR A 175 -5.62 -7.46 7.83
CA THR A 175 -4.74 -8.57 7.43
C THR A 175 -4.22 -8.46 5.99
N LEU A 176 -4.42 -7.31 5.33
CA LEU A 176 -3.97 -7.13 3.95
C LEU A 176 -2.44 -7.11 3.90
N ASP A 177 -1.87 -8.15 3.27
CA ASP A 177 -0.42 -8.28 3.10
C ASP A 177 0.10 -7.59 1.83
N ALA A 178 -0.79 -7.27 0.90
CA ALA A 178 -0.42 -6.65 -0.37
C ALA A 178 -0.29 -5.13 -0.23
N VAL A 179 0.89 -4.60 -0.55
CA VAL A 179 1.10 -3.16 -0.70
C VAL A 179 0.37 -2.68 -1.96
N PRO A 180 -0.49 -1.64 -1.88
CA PRO A 180 -1.13 -1.08 -3.06
C PRO A 180 -0.08 -0.65 -4.09
N HIS A 181 -0.35 -0.95 -5.37
CA HIS A 181 0.63 -0.78 -6.44
C HIS A 181 1.13 0.67 -6.55
N GLU A 182 0.26 1.65 -6.30
CA GLU A 182 0.59 3.07 -6.28
C GLU A 182 1.62 3.46 -5.19
N TYR A 183 1.79 2.62 -4.17
CA TYR A 183 2.74 2.81 -3.07
C TYR A 183 3.95 1.87 -3.14
N ALA A 184 4.03 1.00 -4.16
CA ALA A 184 5.07 -0.02 -4.24
C ALA A 184 6.47 0.60 -4.22
N GLY A 185 7.31 0.16 -3.27
CA GLY A 185 8.68 0.65 -3.11
C GLY A 185 8.81 2.05 -2.47
N GLN A 186 7.71 2.69 -2.09
CA GLN A 186 7.75 4.02 -1.46
C GLN A 186 7.81 3.91 0.08
N PRO A 187 8.71 4.65 0.76
CA PRO A 187 8.72 4.69 2.22
C PRO A 187 7.46 5.39 2.75
N LEU A 188 7.04 5.03 3.97
CA LEU A 188 5.79 5.53 4.56
C LEU A 188 5.72 7.06 4.61
N GLY A 189 6.81 7.74 4.96
CA GLY A 189 6.85 9.21 4.96
C GLY A 189 6.65 9.85 3.58
N ALA A 190 7.20 9.26 2.52
CA ALA A 190 6.96 9.73 1.16
C ALA A 190 5.50 9.53 0.74
N ARG A 191 4.89 8.41 1.13
CA ARG A 191 3.47 8.13 0.88
C ARG A 191 2.58 9.11 1.66
N ALA A 192 2.90 9.35 2.92
CA ALA A 192 2.19 10.30 3.78
C ALA A 192 2.29 11.74 3.27
N ALA A 193 3.33 12.09 2.50
CA ALA A 193 3.50 13.39 1.87
C ALA A 193 2.74 13.56 0.53
N GLN A 194 2.29 12.47 -0.11
CA GLN A 194 1.69 12.50 -1.45
C GLN A 194 0.18 12.82 -1.45
N GLU A 195 -0.13 14.06 -1.81
CA GLU A 195 -1.51 14.57 -1.90
C GLU A 195 -2.34 13.92 -3.02
N CYS A 196 -1.76 13.68 -4.20
CA CYS A 196 -2.50 13.09 -5.31
C CYS A 196 -3.00 11.67 -5.00
N GLN A 197 -2.22 10.91 -4.23
CA GLN A 197 -2.63 9.60 -3.72
C GLN A 197 -3.79 9.74 -2.72
N SER A 198 -3.71 10.72 -1.83
CA SER A 198 -4.76 10.98 -0.85
C SER A 198 -6.11 11.31 -1.50
N ILE A 199 -6.12 12.09 -2.59
CA ILE A 199 -7.35 12.36 -3.37
C ILE A 199 -7.96 11.06 -3.87
N ALA A 200 -7.16 10.19 -4.49
CA ALA A 200 -7.64 8.93 -5.05
C ALA A 200 -8.31 8.04 -3.99
N TYR A 201 -7.77 8.03 -2.77
CA TYR A 201 -8.35 7.32 -1.63
C TYR A 201 -9.60 8.00 -1.05
N ALA A 202 -9.64 9.34 -1.04
CA ALA A 202 -10.79 10.10 -0.57
C ALA A 202 -12.03 9.95 -1.47
N VAL A 203 -11.84 9.85 -2.79
CA VAL A 203 -12.95 9.70 -3.74
C VAL A 203 -13.35 8.24 -3.98
N LEU A 204 -12.46 7.28 -3.72
CA LEU A 204 -12.71 5.85 -3.86
C LEU A 204 -12.29 5.08 -2.59
N PRO A 205 -12.99 5.26 -1.46
CA PRO A 205 -12.66 4.54 -0.23
C PRO A 205 -13.05 3.05 -0.35
N LEU A 206 -12.18 2.10 0.01
CA LEU A 206 -12.48 0.64 -0.07
C LEU A 206 -13.64 0.16 0.83
N GLY A 207 -14.24 1.05 1.61
CA GLY A 207 -15.00 0.72 2.81
C GLY A 207 -16.48 0.42 2.68
N ARG A 208 -17.08 0.58 1.50
CA ARG A 208 -18.54 0.53 1.39
C ARG A 208 -19.11 -0.66 0.64
N ASN A 209 -18.35 -1.28 -0.26
CA ASN A 209 -18.92 -2.18 -1.25
C ASN A 209 -18.17 -3.52 -1.35
N GLY A 210 -18.85 -4.52 -1.93
CA GLY A 210 -18.34 -5.89 -2.09
C GLY A 210 -17.01 -5.99 -2.84
N TRP A 211 -16.43 -7.19 -2.88
CA TRP A 211 -15.12 -7.44 -3.48
C TRP A 211 -14.99 -6.96 -4.93
N GLN A 212 -16.09 -6.91 -5.70
CA GLN A 212 -16.11 -6.41 -7.07
C GLN A 212 -15.75 -4.92 -7.14
N CYS A 213 -16.33 -4.08 -6.27
CA CYS A 213 -16.05 -2.66 -6.26
C CYS A 213 -14.62 -2.37 -5.81
N ARG A 214 -14.08 -3.19 -4.89
CA ARG A 214 -12.67 -3.06 -4.47
C ARG A 214 -11.70 -3.24 -5.63
N ALA A 215 -11.93 -4.22 -6.50
CA ALA A 215 -11.10 -4.43 -7.68
C ALA A 215 -11.19 -3.26 -8.67
N LEU A 216 -12.41 -2.75 -8.91
CA LEU A 216 -12.63 -1.59 -9.78
C LEU A 216 -11.95 -0.32 -9.23
N TRP A 217 -12.08 -0.08 -7.92
CA TRP A 217 -11.43 1.04 -7.24
C TRP A 217 -9.92 0.94 -7.29
N ALA A 218 -9.35 -0.23 -6.98
CA ALA A 218 -7.92 -0.48 -7.10
C ALA A 218 -7.40 -0.21 -8.53
N SER A 219 -8.19 -0.52 -9.57
CA SER A 219 -7.81 -0.22 -10.96
C SER A 219 -7.97 1.26 -11.35
N THR A 220 -8.87 1.99 -10.67
CA THR A 220 -9.21 3.38 -10.99
C THR A 220 -8.29 4.37 -10.27
N ARG A 221 -7.88 4.08 -9.03
CA ARG A 221 -7.01 4.96 -8.23
C ARG A 221 -5.71 5.36 -8.94
N PRO A 222 -4.93 4.44 -9.56
CA PRO A 222 -3.72 4.83 -10.29
C PRO A 222 -4.01 5.83 -11.42
N ARG A 223 -5.19 5.79 -12.03
CA ARG A 223 -5.61 6.73 -13.07
C ARG A 223 -5.90 8.12 -12.50
N ILE A 224 -6.54 8.19 -11.33
CA ILE A 224 -6.79 9.44 -10.61
C ILE A 224 -5.47 10.06 -10.16
N VAL A 225 -4.56 9.26 -9.59
CA VAL A 225 -3.23 9.72 -9.19
C VAL A 225 -2.49 10.31 -10.38
N LYS A 226 -2.42 9.57 -11.50
CA LYS A 226 -1.78 10.04 -12.73
C LYS A 226 -2.40 11.34 -13.26
N ALA A 227 -3.73 11.45 -13.24
CA ALA A 227 -4.42 12.68 -13.67
C ALA A 227 -4.09 13.88 -12.76
N CYS A 228 -4.03 13.66 -11.45
CA CYS A 228 -3.63 14.68 -10.49
C CYS A 228 -2.19 15.13 -10.69
N GLU A 229 -1.24 14.19 -10.84
CA GLU A 229 0.16 14.48 -11.09
C GLU A 229 0.36 15.26 -12.40
N GLN A 230 -0.36 14.87 -13.45
CA GLN A 230 -0.37 15.58 -14.72
C GLN A 230 -0.90 17.02 -14.55
N ALA A 231 -2.03 17.20 -13.87
CA ALA A 231 -2.61 18.52 -13.62
C ALA A 231 -1.68 19.43 -12.79
N ARG A 232 -0.89 18.87 -11.88
CA ARG A 232 0.16 19.60 -11.14
C ARG A 232 1.29 20.02 -12.08
N SER A 233 1.84 19.09 -12.85
CA SER A 233 2.91 19.37 -13.80
C SER A 233 2.52 20.47 -14.79
N GLU A 234 1.30 20.41 -15.34
CA GLU A 234 0.78 21.41 -16.28
C GLU A 234 0.49 22.78 -15.64
N SER A 235 0.37 22.83 -14.32
CA SER A 235 0.19 24.08 -13.56
C SER A 235 1.53 24.66 -13.07
N GLY A 236 2.67 24.07 -13.45
CA GLY A 236 4.00 24.46 -12.95
C GLY A 236 4.18 24.19 -11.45
N GLN A 237 3.32 23.33 -10.88
CA GLN A 237 3.26 23.02 -9.47
C GLN A 237 4.10 21.78 -9.17
N GLY A 238 5.12 21.92 -8.32
CA GLY A 238 5.94 20.79 -7.86
C GLY A 238 5.17 19.84 -6.92
N ALA A 239 5.86 18.82 -6.40
CA ALA A 239 5.34 18.02 -5.29
C ALA A 239 5.24 18.90 -4.04
N GLY A 240 4.03 19.18 -3.60
CA GLY A 240 3.73 20.09 -2.48
C GLY A 240 2.52 19.62 -1.69
N GLU A 241 2.44 20.06 -0.43
CA GLU A 241 1.52 19.49 0.57
C GLU A 241 0.05 19.85 0.43
N ALA A 242 -0.32 20.81 -0.41
CA ALA A 242 -1.70 21.14 -0.69
C ALA A 242 -1.97 21.02 -2.20
N ILE A 243 -3.21 20.65 -2.55
CA ILE A 243 -3.70 20.70 -3.92
C ILE A 243 -4.20 22.12 -4.19
N PRO A 244 -3.56 22.85 -5.11
CA PRO A 244 -3.98 24.20 -5.46
C PRO A 244 -5.38 24.22 -6.08
N PRO A 245 -6.12 25.34 -5.95
CA PRO A 245 -7.43 25.49 -6.57
C PRO A 245 -7.41 25.23 -8.08
N GLU A 246 -6.37 25.64 -8.81
CA GLU A 246 -6.25 25.42 -10.24
C GLU A 246 -6.10 23.94 -10.61
N VAL A 247 -5.36 23.17 -9.81
CA VAL A 247 -5.22 21.72 -9.97
C VAL A 247 -6.53 21.03 -9.62
N ALA A 248 -7.19 21.44 -8.53
CA ALA A 248 -8.48 20.89 -8.12
C ALA A 248 -9.58 21.11 -9.18
N ASN A 249 -9.65 22.32 -9.76
CA ASN A 249 -10.64 22.67 -10.78
C ASN A 249 -10.46 21.85 -12.07
N ARG A 250 -9.22 21.57 -12.47
CA ARG A 250 -8.93 20.68 -13.60
C ARG A 250 -9.23 19.22 -13.29
N LEU A 251 -8.93 18.77 -12.07
CA LEU A 251 -9.07 17.37 -11.68
C LEU A 251 -10.54 16.96 -11.47
N THR A 252 -11.38 17.86 -10.96
CA THR A 252 -12.79 17.59 -10.62
C THR A 252 -13.59 16.93 -11.75
N PRO A 253 -13.68 17.50 -12.98
CA PRO A 253 -14.43 16.87 -14.06
C PRO A 253 -13.81 15.55 -14.54
N VAL A 254 -12.49 15.40 -14.44
CA VAL A 254 -11.79 14.15 -14.81
C VAL A 254 -12.14 13.04 -13.85
N VAL A 255 -12.10 13.31 -12.54
CA VAL A 255 -12.49 12.35 -11.51
C VAL A 255 -13.96 12.00 -11.64
N ALA A 256 -14.86 12.98 -11.79
CA ALA A 256 -16.28 12.73 -12.00
C ALA A 256 -16.52 11.79 -13.19
N GLY A 257 -15.89 12.06 -14.34
CA GLY A 257 -16.00 11.19 -15.52
C GLY A 257 -15.37 9.80 -15.36
N MET A 258 -14.43 9.60 -14.42
CA MET A 258 -13.95 8.27 -14.04
C MET A 258 -14.94 7.55 -13.13
N LEU A 259 -15.55 8.26 -12.18
CA LEU A 259 -16.56 7.71 -11.27
C LEU A 259 -17.83 7.30 -12.02
N ASP A 260 -18.28 8.08 -13.01
CA ASP A 260 -19.46 7.76 -13.82
C ASP A 260 -19.34 6.45 -14.62
N LYS A 261 -18.11 5.96 -14.85
CA LYS A 261 -17.84 4.68 -15.50
C LYS A 261 -17.94 3.49 -14.55
N LEU A 262 -18.04 3.74 -13.25
CA LEU A 262 -18.23 2.69 -12.26
C LEU A 262 -19.72 2.30 -12.20
N PRO A 263 -20.02 1.01 -11.93
CA PRO A 263 -21.37 0.59 -11.57
C PRO A 263 -21.92 1.48 -10.46
N GLU A 264 -23.22 1.76 -10.47
CA GLU A 264 -23.85 2.62 -9.46
C GLU A 264 -23.62 2.10 -8.03
N SER A 265 -23.60 0.78 -7.85
CA SER A 265 -23.25 0.13 -6.58
C SER A 265 -21.78 0.30 -6.15
N CYS A 266 -20.93 0.84 -7.01
CA CYS A 266 -19.51 1.10 -6.79
C CYS A 266 -19.14 2.58 -6.94
N ARG A 267 -20.10 3.48 -7.18
CA ARG A 267 -19.87 4.93 -7.13
C ARG A 267 -19.91 5.39 -5.67
#